data_AF-A0A7W0RUD8-F1
#
_entry.id   AF-A0A7W0RUD8-F1
#
_cell.length_a   1.000
_cell.length_b   1.000
_cell.length_c   1.000
_cell.angle_alpha   90.00
_cell.angle_beta   90.00
_cell.angle_gamma   90.00
#
_symmetry.space_group_name_H-M   'P 1'
#
loop_
_entity.id
_entity.type
_entity.pdbx_description
1 polymer ?
#
loop_
_entity_poly.entity_id
_entity_poly.type
_entity_poly.pdbx_seq_one_letter_code
_entity_poly.pdbx_strand_id
1 'polypeptide(L)'
;KVGASCALCHTVTDQSVFNLPNGGSIGRRLDGLATHTINIGAIFAMADNSRALYPVLQLSLKANKDKTIGRAPKGLTEKSSEKEVDAYLSNPAFYPVGMFDDSFDGNGDPMHNTPLFRQDLAFPYGSEGAIAKLDNFSNLVYTGLFDQTTLTTPGGRAFLHKLGGAAGDEIADDYVKILKETGVKNYPFVKAAPHPAPGTEEAPLGVRVDNTKLADMNAYLFSLEAPAGTDGNAPAVARGRELFRSVGCTACHNVDQSKLVPGFVVPMKTIFPGDNPVVLAPREPPLNPVVDTPGNIFDDKMIIVNATLRGEVRGTALPLLLDLARKPVFLHDNSVPTLDNLLNPARGATAPHPFYLSDTAQRADMVEFLRSLDTGSSNQRRQAATKPQSQSSGVFTLGGFFIFSAGMVWLKLKRTTG
;
A
#
# COMPACT_ATOMS: atom_id res chain seq x y z
N LYS A 1 -2.16 22.51 7.59
CA LYS A 1 -2.61 21.14 7.93
C LYS A 1 -2.67 20.30 6.67
N VAL A 2 -1.78 19.31 6.56
CA VAL A 2 -1.77 18.30 5.49
C VAL A 2 -2.14 16.96 6.12
N GLY A 3 -3.01 16.20 5.48
CA GLY A 3 -3.37 14.85 5.88
C GLY A 3 -3.52 13.98 4.63
N ALA A 4 -3.33 12.67 4.78
CA ALA A 4 -3.52 11.71 3.70
C ALA A 4 -4.93 11.09 3.77
N SER A 5 -5.40 10.60 2.63
CA SER A 5 -6.60 9.78 2.53
C SER A 5 -6.41 8.77 1.42
N CYS A 6 -7.21 7.70 1.38
CA CYS A 6 -7.15 6.71 0.30
C CYS A 6 -7.22 7.36 -1.09
N ALA A 7 -8.05 8.40 -1.26
CA ALA A 7 -8.19 9.07 -2.56
C ALA A 7 -6.88 9.73 -3.04
N LEU A 8 -6.00 10.15 -2.13
CA LEU A 8 -4.71 10.73 -2.51
C LEU A 8 -3.81 9.70 -3.21
N CYS A 9 -3.80 8.46 -2.70
CA CYS A 9 -2.94 7.39 -3.21
C CYS A 9 -3.62 6.48 -4.25
N HIS A 10 -4.96 6.47 -4.30
CA HIS A 10 -5.75 5.49 -5.06
C HIS A 10 -6.82 6.11 -5.97
N THR A 11 -6.73 7.40 -6.27
CA THR A 11 -7.61 8.03 -7.26
C THR A 11 -6.76 8.76 -8.31
N VAL A 12 -7.06 8.51 -9.57
CA VAL A 12 -6.48 9.20 -10.73
C VAL A 12 -7.57 9.85 -11.58
N THR A 13 -7.19 10.58 -12.61
CA THR A 13 -8.15 11.03 -13.64
C THR A 13 -7.98 10.25 -14.94
N ASP A 14 -9.04 10.17 -15.74
CA ASP A 14 -9.00 9.57 -17.09
C ASP A 14 -8.26 10.43 -18.13
N GLN A 15 -7.71 11.57 -17.71
CA GLN A 15 -6.90 12.48 -18.54
C GLN A 15 -7.64 13.07 -19.76
N SER A 16 -8.96 12.93 -19.82
CA SER A 16 -9.79 13.31 -20.97
C SER A 16 -9.79 14.81 -21.29
N VAL A 17 -9.43 15.66 -20.32
CA VAL A 17 -9.42 17.12 -20.48
C VAL A 17 -7.99 17.64 -20.63
N PHE A 18 -7.07 17.16 -19.79
CA PHE A 18 -5.68 17.58 -19.81
C PHE A 18 -4.77 16.48 -19.29
N ASN A 19 -3.62 16.34 -19.94
CA ASN A 19 -2.57 15.43 -19.51
C ASN A 19 -1.22 16.15 -19.58
N LEU A 20 -0.55 16.28 -18.43
CA LEU A 20 0.82 16.81 -18.41
C LEU A 20 1.81 15.65 -18.59
N PRO A 21 2.72 15.72 -19.58
CA PRO A 21 3.81 14.76 -19.67
C PRO A 21 4.60 14.74 -18.35
N ASN A 22 4.69 13.57 -17.72
CA ASN A 22 5.35 13.35 -16.42
C ASN A 22 4.67 14.05 -15.22
N GLY A 23 3.36 14.32 -15.26
CA GLY A 23 2.67 14.99 -14.16
C GLY A 23 1.18 14.70 -14.03
N GLY A 24 0.49 15.60 -13.31
CA GLY A 24 -0.95 15.50 -13.04
C GLY A 24 -1.82 15.57 -14.29
N SER A 25 -3.09 15.20 -14.12
CA SER A 25 -4.07 15.15 -15.20
C SER A 25 -5.42 15.72 -14.74
N ILE A 26 -6.23 16.14 -15.70
CA ILE A 26 -7.61 16.58 -15.50
C ILE A 26 -8.51 15.71 -16.36
N GLY A 27 -9.60 15.23 -15.78
CA GLY A 27 -10.54 14.34 -16.42
C GLY A 27 -11.58 13.83 -15.43
N ARG A 28 -12.27 12.75 -15.78
CA ARG A 28 -13.18 12.06 -14.87
C ARG A 28 -12.40 11.32 -13.79
N ARG A 29 -12.96 11.30 -12.59
CA ARG A 29 -12.39 10.58 -11.44
C ARG A 29 -12.44 9.08 -11.68
N LEU A 30 -11.31 8.42 -11.50
CA LEU A 30 -11.17 6.96 -11.52
C LEU A 30 -10.60 6.51 -10.18
N ASP A 31 -11.44 5.86 -9.38
CA ASP A 31 -11.10 5.41 -8.03
C ASP A 31 -10.57 3.97 -8.03
N GLY A 32 -9.74 3.62 -7.04
CA GLY A 32 -9.15 2.30 -6.85
C GLY A 32 -7.82 2.09 -7.58
N LEU A 33 -7.47 2.96 -8.52
CA LEU A 33 -6.22 2.92 -9.27
C LEU A 33 -5.07 3.50 -8.46
N ALA A 34 -3.98 2.74 -8.28
CA ALA A 34 -2.79 3.26 -7.60
C ALA A 34 -2.17 4.45 -8.37
N THR A 35 -1.86 5.52 -7.65
CA THR A 35 -1.15 6.69 -8.17
C THR A 35 0.35 6.44 -8.10
N HIS A 36 0.91 5.74 -9.10
CA HIS A 36 2.32 5.32 -9.10
C HIS A 36 3.34 6.46 -9.11
N THR A 37 2.92 7.68 -9.42
CA THR A 37 3.80 8.86 -9.54
C THR A 37 3.60 9.86 -8.41
N ILE A 38 2.79 9.54 -7.39
CA ILE A 38 2.61 10.46 -6.25
C ILE A 38 3.89 10.53 -5.43
N ASN A 39 4.37 11.74 -5.17
CA ASN A 39 5.46 11.97 -4.23
C ASN A 39 4.88 12.29 -2.85
N ILE A 40 4.42 11.27 -2.13
CA ILE A 40 3.78 11.46 -0.82
C ILE A 40 4.77 12.03 0.22
N GLY A 41 6.04 11.62 0.15
CA GLY A 41 7.11 12.16 0.99
C GLY A 41 7.25 13.68 0.81
N ALA A 42 7.32 14.17 -0.42
CA ALA A 42 7.33 15.61 -0.68
C ALA A 42 6.04 16.32 -0.23
N ILE A 43 4.86 15.68 -0.34
CA ILE A 43 3.60 16.24 0.18
C ILE A 43 3.66 16.37 1.70
N PHE A 44 4.18 15.36 2.40
CA PHE A 44 4.35 15.38 3.85
C PHE A 44 5.42 16.38 4.32
N ALA A 45 6.52 16.53 3.58
CA ALA A 45 7.54 17.55 3.85
C ALA A 45 7.04 19.00 3.68
N MET A 46 5.87 19.21 3.07
CA MET A 46 5.21 20.53 3.02
C MET A 46 4.22 20.75 4.16
N ALA A 47 4.04 19.78 5.05
CA ALA A 47 3.17 19.93 6.20
C ALA A 47 3.75 20.93 7.21
N ASP A 48 2.88 21.61 7.97
CA ASP A 48 3.32 22.54 9.01
C ASP A 48 4.12 21.83 10.13
N ASN A 49 3.88 20.52 10.33
CA ASN A 49 4.46 19.68 11.39
C ASN A 49 4.74 18.27 10.82
N SER A 50 5.79 18.09 10.02
CA SER A 50 6.14 16.78 9.46
C SER A 50 6.67 15.82 10.53
N ARG A 51 7.24 16.33 11.63
CA ARG A 51 7.57 15.52 12.83
C ARG A 51 6.37 14.76 13.40
N ALA A 52 5.13 15.22 13.16
CA ALA A 52 3.93 14.52 13.64
C ALA A 52 3.69 13.15 12.95
N LEU A 53 4.48 12.81 11.94
CA LEU A 53 4.50 11.49 11.28
C LEU A 53 5.47 10.50 11.94
N TYR A 54 6.14 10.87 13.03
CA TYR A 54 7.21 10.10 13.69
C TYR A 54 7.06 8.57 13.70
N PRO A 55 5.89 7.97 14.04
CA PRO A 55 5.78 6.52 14.13
C PRO A 55 5.98 5.77 12.80
N VAL A 56 5.77 6.45 11.66
CA VAL A 56 5.87 5.86 10.30
C VAL A 56 7.13 6.33 9.55
N LEU A 57 8.13 6.82 10.29
CA LEU A 57 9.41 7.25 9.74
C LEU A 57 10.50 6.23 10.06
N GLN A 58 11.62 6.31 9.34
CA GLN A 58 12.82 5.59 9.72
C GLN A 58 13.44 6.18 11.00
N LEU A 59 13.44 5.42 12.09
CA LEU A 59 13.89 5.88 13.40
C LEU A 59 15.25 5.27 13.80
N SER A 60 15.93 5.97 14.71
CA SER A 60 17.07 5.49 15.48
C SER A 60 16.69 5.60 16.95
N LEU A 61 16.43 4.43 17.56
CA LEU A 61 15.88 4.30 18.91
C LEU A 61 16.97 3.84 19.89
N LYS A 62 16.93 4.33 21.14
CA LYS A 62 17.84 3.92 22.22
C LYS A 62 17.63 2.46 22.59
N ALA A 63 16.39 1.98 22.60
CA ALA A 63 16.04 0.56 22.78
C ALA A 63 16.73 -0.33 21.74
N ASN A 64 16.99 0.21 20.54
CA ASN A 64 17.67 -0.46 19.44
C ASN A 64 19.17 -0.14 19.37
N LYS A 65 19.75 0.42 20.43
CA LYS A 65 21.17 0.83 20.51
C LYS A 65 21.55 1.79 19.37
N ASP A 66 20.65 2.72 19.06
CA ASP A 66 20.80 3.74 18.01
C ASP A 66 20.92 3.16 16.59
N LYS A 67 20.61 1.89 16.39
CA LYS A 67 20.50 1.29 15.05
C LYS A 67 19.20 1.70 14.37
N THR A 68 19.23 1.68 13.05
CA THR A 68 18.11 2.03 12.17
C THR A 68 18.01 1.01 11.04
N ILE A 69 16.81 0.85 10.50
CA ILE A 69 16.53 -0.02 9.35
C ILE A 69 15.75 0.77 8.32
N GLY A 70 16.08 0.58 7.05
CA GLY A 70 15.48 1.29 5.93
C GLY A 70 16.53 1.90 5.02
N ARG A 71 16.06 2.70 4.06
CA ARG A 71 16.88 3.22 2.96
C ARG A 71 17.82 4.35 3.34
N ALA A 72 17.52 5.10 4.41
CA ALA A 72 18.37 6.21 4.83
C ALA A 72 19.60 5.70 5.59
N PRO A 73 20.77 6.36 5.44
CA PRO A 73 21.98 5.99 6.17
C PRO A 73 21.89 6.27 7.67
N LYS A 74 20.91 7.07 8.11
CA LYS A 74 20.67 7.45 9.50
C LYS A 74 19.17 7.52 9.75
N GLY A 75 18.75 7.03 10.90
CA GLY A 75 17.38 7.19 11.39
C GLY A 75 17.19 8.55 12.07
N LEU A 76 15.94 9.00 12.08
CA LEU A 76 15.48 10.17 12.82
C LEU A 76 15.33 9.82 14.30
N THR A 77 15.39 10.81 15.17
CA THR A 77 15.13 10.63 16.61
C THR A 77 14.07 11.61 17.08
N GLU A 78 13.63 11.48 18.33
CA GLU A 78 12.73 12.39 19.00
C GLU A 78 13.17 13.86 18.95
N LYS A 79 14.49 14.10 18.81
CA LYS A 79 15.11 15.43 18.73
C LYS A 79 15.32 15.95 17.31
N SER A 80 15.07 15.14 16.28
CA SER A 80 15.18 15.59 14.89
C SER A 80 14.25 16.79 14.65
N SER A 81 14.80 17.83 14.06
CA SER A 81 14.08 19.06 13.69
C SER A 81 13.13 18.83 12.50
N GLU A 82 12.14 19.70 12.32
CA GLU A 82 11.25 19.68 11.13
C GLU A 82 12.07 19.63 9.83
N LYS A 83 13.13 20.45 9.74
CA LYS A 83 14.02 20.47 8.57
C LYS A 83 14.68 19.12 8.28
N GLU A 84 15.08 18.37 9.32
CA GLU A 84 15.68 17.04 9.14
C GLU A 84 14.63 16.02 8.69
N VAL A 85 13.42 16.09 9.25
CA VAL A 85 12.30 15.23 8.83
C VAL A 85 11.86 15.54 7.40
N ASP A 86 11.75 16.82 7.03
CA ASP A 86 11.44 17.27 5.67
C ASP A 86 12.51 16.82 4.68
N ALA A 87 13.78 16.89 5.06
CA ALA A 87 14.90 16.43 4.22
C ALA A 87 14.88 14.90 4.01
N TYR A 88 14.47 14.13 5.03
CA TYR A 88 14.26 12.69 4.90
C TYR A 88 13.10 12.41 3.93
N LEU A 89 11.93 13.00 4.18
CA LEU A 89 10.69 12.77 3.42
C LEU A 89 10.79 13.23 1.97
N SER A 90 11.48 14.34 1.70
CA SER A 90 11.64 14.88 0.34
C SER A 90 12.71 14.18 -0.49
N ASN A 91 13.51 13.29 0.10
CA ASN A 91 14.55 12.55 -0.61
C ASN A 91 14.01 11.25 -1.20
N PRO A 92 13.86 11.13 -2.54
CA PRO A 92 13.31 9.93 -3.17
C PRO A 92 14.21 8.68 -3.04
N ALA A 93 15.47 8.83 -2.62
CA ALA A 93 16.30 7.68 -2.26
C ALA A 93 15.90 7.06 -0.91
N PHE A 94 15.33 7.86 0.00
CA PHE A 94 14.92 7.44 1.34
C PHE A 94 13.43 7.12 1.41
N TYR A 95 12.60 7.98 0.79
CA TYR A 95 11.16 7.83 0.69
C TYR A 95 10.73 7.93 -0.78
N PRO A 96 10.73 6.81 -1.53
CA PRO A 96 10.59 6.86 -2.97
C PRO A 96 9.19 7.28 -3.47
N VAL A 97 9.17 7.83 -4.69
CA VAL A 97 7.93 8.19 -5.39
C VAL A 97 7.06 6.95 -5.63
N GLY A 98 5.75 7.11 -5.44
CA GLY A 98 4.77 6.04 -5.62
C GLY A 98 4.67 5.07 -4.45
N MET A 99 5.39 5.33 -3.35
CA MET A 99 5.40 4.48 -2.16
C MET A 99 4.77 5.20 -0.96
N PHE A 100 4.27 4.43 0.00
CA PHE A 100 3.79 4.90 1.29
C PHE A 100 4.21 3.88 2.35
N ASP A 101 4.66 4.37 3.50
CA ASP A 101 4.97 3.57 4.67
C ASP A 101 3.68 3.29 5.44
N ASP A 102 3.23 2.04 5.36
CA ASP A 102 2.02 1.55 6.00
C ASP A 102 2.31 0.77 7.30
N SER A 103 3.49 0.96 7.88
CA SER A 103 3.91 0.48 9.20
C SER A 103 3.96 1.64 10.19
N PHE A 104 3.75 1.38 11.48
CA PHE A 104 4.06 2.34 12.55
C PHE A 104 5.09 1.77 13.53
N ASP A 105 6.14 1.16 12.99
CA ASP A 105 7.14 0.38 13.73
C ASP A 105 8.52 1.05 13.81
N GLY A 106 8.67 2.24 13.21
CA GLY A 106 9.92 2.99 13.17
C GLY A 106 10.95 2.46 12.17
N ASN A 107 10.59 1.49 11.33
CA ASN A 107 11.40 1.12 10.17
C ASN A 107 11.13 2.09 9.01
N GLY A 108 12.14 2.33 8.18
CA GLY A 108 11.96 3.04 6.92
C GLY A 108 11.58 2.09 5.80
N ASP A 109 10.33 1.62 5.78
CA ASP A 109 9.87 0.57 4.87
C ASP A 109 8.71 1.00 3.96
N PRO A 110 8.80 2.16 3.27
CA PRO A 110 7.74 2.58 2.36
C PRO A 110 7.57 1.57 1.23
N MET A 111 6.32 1.17 1.00
CA MET A 111 5.93 0.15 0.02
C MET A 111 5.19 0.77 -1.16
N HIS A 112 5.37 0.20 -2.35
CA HIS A 112 4.71 0.71 -3.55
C HIS A 112 3.19 0.65 -3.39
N ASN A 113 2.53 1.78 -3.65
CA ASN A 113 1.09 1.90 -3.54
C ASN A 113 0.40 0.78 -4.33
N THR A 114 -0.36 -0.02 -3.61
CA THR A 114 -1.17 -1.11 -4.18
C THR A 114 -2.50 -0.56 -4.70
N PRO A 115 -3.12 -1.20 -5.69
CA PRO A 115 -4.47 -0.83 -6.10
C PRO A 115 -5.49 -1.22 -5.02
N LEU A 116 -6.57 -0.44 -4.93
CA LEU A 116 -7.71 -0.68 -4.04
C LEU A 116 -8.99 -1.10 -4.78
N PHE A 117 -8.90 -1.37 -6.09
CA PHE A 117 -10.00 -2.01 -6.82
C PHE A 117 -10.08 -3.51 -6.49
N ARG A 118 -11.24 -4.11 -6.76
CA ARG A 118 -11.50 -5.56 -6.66
C ARG A 118 -10.94 -6.22 -5.40
N GLN A 119 -11.09 -5.56 -4.25
CA GLN A 119 -10.66 -6.14 -2.97
C GLN A 119 -11.46 -7.41 -2.61
N ASP A 120 -12.57 -7.69 -3.32
CA ASP A 120 -13.31 -8.94 -3.25
C ASP A 120 -12.53 -10.15 -3.77
N LEU A 121 -11.44 -9.91 -4.52
CA LEU A 121 -10.57 -10.94 -5.08
C LEU A 121 -9.25 -11.10 -4.34
N ALA A 122 -8.98 -10.28 -3.32
CA ALA A 122 -7.71 -10.26 -2.61
C ALA A 122 -7.89 -10.68 -1.15
N PHE A 123 -7.07 -11.61 -0.67
CA PHE A 123 -6.99 -12.04 0.72
C PHE A 123 -5.69 -12.84 0.91
N PRO A 124 -5.00 -12.75 2.07
CA PRO A 124 -5.20 -11.78 3.15
C PRO A 124 -4.78 -10.35 2.76
N TYR A 125 -5.09 -9.37 3.61
CA TYR A 125 -4.84 -7.94 3.38
C TYR A 125 -3.54 -7.47 4.04
N GLY A 126 -2.97 -6.40 3.46
CA GLY A 126 -1.58 -6.00 3.68
C GLY A 126 -0.63 -6.81 2.79
N SER A 127 0.47 -6.20 2.35
CA SER A 127 1.48 -6.90 1.54
C SER A 127 2.06 -8.13 2.25
N GLU A 128 2.10 -8.05 3.57
CA GLU A 128 2.57 -9.03 4.52
C GLU A 128 1.50 -10.04 4.94
N GLY A 129 0.24 -9.80 4.58
CA GLY A 129 -0.90 -10.65 4.90
C GLY A 129 -1.34 -10.62 6.37
N ALA A 130 -1.05 -9.55 7.12
CA ALA A 130 -1.27 -9.45 8.57
C ALA A 130 -2.76 -9.42 8.98
N ILE A 131 -3.71 -9.23 8.05
CA ILE A 131 -5.13 -9.06 8.36
C ILE A 131 -6.02 -9.94 7.47
N ALA A 132 -7.03 -10.64 8.02
CA ALA A 132 -7.89 -11.56 7.25
C ALA A 132 -9.08 -10.83 6.67
N LYS A 133 -9.63 -9.88 7.41
CA LYS A 133 -10.91 -9.30 7.04
C LYS A 133 -10.71 -7.87 6.57
N LEU A 134 -11.37 -7.50 5.47
CA LEU A 134 -11.18 -6.18 4.88
C LEU A 134 -11.66 -5.05 5.80
N ASP A 135 -12.70 -5.29 6.60
CA ASP A 135 -13.18 -4.34 7.60
C ASP A 135 -12.14 -4.12 8.72
N ASN A 136 -11.45 -5.18 9.15
CA ASN A 136 -10.35 -5.09 10.10
C ASN A 136 -9.16 -4.33 9.52
N PHE A 137 -8.83 -4.60 8.24
CA PHE A 137 -7.76 -3.90 7.53
C PHE A 137 -8.10 -2.41 7.41
N SER A 138 -9.31 -2.10 6.96
CA SER A 138 -9.82 -0.74 6.88
C SER A 138 -9.81 -0.05 8.24
N ASN A 139 -10.19 -0.74 9.31
CA ASN A 139 -10.13 -0.20 10.68
C ASN A 139 -8.69 0.17 11.08
N LEU A 140 -7.72 -0.71 10.80
CA LEU A 140 -6.30 -0.44 11.06
C LEU A 140 -5.78 0.76 10.25
N VAL A 141 -6.14 0.84 8.96
CA VAL A 141 -5.77 1.98 8.10
C VAL A 141 -6.30 3.29 8.69
N TYR A 142 -7.60 3.35 9.04
CA TYR A 142 -8.17 4.57 9.61
C TYR A 142 -7.57 4.93 10.97
N THR A 143 -7.51 3.97 11.88
CA THR A 143 -7.18 4.25 13.28
C THR A 143 -5.68 4.28 13.55
N GLY A 144 -4.86 3.69 12.69
CA GLY A 144 -3.40 3.64 12.85
C GLY A 144 -2.61 4.42 11.80
N LEU A 145 -3.00 4.33 10.51
CA LEU A 145 -2.20 4.91 9.42
C LEU A 145 -2.63 6.31 9.01
N PHE A 146 -3.93 6.62 9.04
CA PHE A 146 -4.41 7.98 8.80
C PHE A 146 -4.60 8.80 10.07
N ASP A 147 -4.51 8.14 11.22
CA ASP A 147 -4.51 8.79 12.52
C ASP A 147 -3.57 8.09 13.51
N GLN A 148 -2.27 8.26 13.29
CA GLN A 148 -1.21 7.73 14.16
C GLN A 148 -1.40 8.15 15.62
N THR A 149 -2.07 9.26 15.90
CA THR A 149 -2.25 9.75 17.29
C THR A 149 -3.01 8.75 18.18
N THR A 150 -3.77 7.82 17.59
CA THR A 150 -4.38 6.70 18.33
C THR A 150 -3.33 5.82 19.01
N LEU A 151 -2.09 5.78 18.50
CA LEU A 151 -0.95 5.08 19.12
C LEU A 151 -0.62 5.63 20.53
N THR A 152 -1.03 6.86 20.84
CA THR A 152 -0.82 7.45 22.17
C THR A 152 -1.80 6.94 23.24
N THR A 153 -2.90 6.31 22.82
CA THR A 153 -3.91 5.74 23.72
C THR A 153 -3.39 4.49 24.42
N PRO A 154 -4.01 4.04 25.54
CA PRO A 154 -3.59 2.80 26.20
C PRO A 154 -3.58 1.57 25.27
N GLY A 155 -4.58 1.45 24.39
CA GLY A 155 -4.65 0.36 23.41
C GLY A 155 -3.58 0.46 22.33
N GLY A 156 -3.32 1.66 21.84
CA GLY A 156 -2.25 1.93 20.87
C GLY A 156 -0.86 1.63 21.42
N ARG A 157 -0.58 2.07 22.65
CA ARG A 157 0.67 1.76 23.36
C ARG A 157 0.86 0.27 23.57
N ALA A 158 -0.19 -0.43 24.04
CA ALA A 158 -0.13 -1.87 24.21
C ALA A 158 0.14 -2.61 22.90
N PHE A 159 -0.38 -2.10 21.78
CA PHE A 159 -0.12 -2.68 20.47
C PHE A 159 1.31 -2.43 19.99
N LEU A 160 1.85 -1.21 20.16
CA LEU A 160 3.27 -0.93 19.88
C LEU A 160 4.20 -1.78 20.73
N HIS A 161 3.92 -1.91 22.03
CA HIS A 161 4.64 -2.79 22.94
C HIS A 161 4.60 -4.25 22.46
N LYS A 162 3.43 -4.75 22.04
CA LYS A 162 3.29 -6.10 21.48
C LYS A 162 4.17 -6.29 20.23
N LEU A 163 4.25 -5.29 19.37
CA LEU A 163 5.02 -5.36 18.13
C LEU A 163 6.54 -5.30 18.35
N GLY A 164 7.02 -4.35 19.16
CA GLY A 164 8.43 -3.98 19.28
C GLY A 164 9.01 -3.98 20.69
N GLY A 165 8.25 -4.38 21.71
CA GLY A 165 8.66 -4.35 23.11
C GLY A 165 9.10 -2.95 23.55
N ALA A 166 10.30 -2.86 24.13
CA ALA A 166 10.88 -1.58 24.57
C ALA A 166 11.02 -0.55 23.44
N ALA A 167 11.24 -0.96 22.20
CA ALA A 167 11.28 -0.03 21.06
C ALA A 167 9.90 0.54 20.76
N GLY A 168 8.84 -0.28 20.86
CA GLY A 168 7.46 0.19 20.73
C GLY A 168 7.06 1.16 21.84
N ASP A 169 7.51 0.90 23.07
CA ASP A 169 7.31 1.82 24.20
C ASP A 169 8.01 3.16 23.96
N GLU A 170 9.26 3.14 23.49
CA GLU A 170 10.04 4.34 23.15
C GLU A 170 9.37 5.16 22.03
N ILE A 171 8.90 4.51 20.95
CA ILE A 171 8.16 5.18 19.87
C ILE A 171 6.95 5.93 20.43
N ALA A 172 6.15 5.28 21.30
CA ALA A 172 4.97 5.91 21.87
C ALA A 172 5.31 7.08 22.79
N ASP A 173 6.33 6.94 23.63
CA ASP A 173 6.78 7.98 24.55
C ASP A 173 7.32 9.20 23.81
N ASP A 174 8.16 8.97 22.79
CA ASP A 174 8.71 10.03 21.96
C ASP A 174 7.63 10.71 21.14
N TYR A 175 6.68 9.95 20.60
CA TYR A 175 5.60 10.53 19.82
C TYR A 175 4.72 11.48 20.66
N VAL A 176 4.43 11.12 21.92
CA VAL A 176 3.73 12.03 22.84
C VAL A 176 4.51 13.32 23.09
N LYS A 177 5.85 13.25 23.24
CA LYS A 177 6.70 14.45 23.39
C LYS A 177 6.62 15.32 22.14
N ILE A 178 6.76 14.72 20.95
CA ILE A 178 6.70 15.43 19.67
C ILE A 178 5.35 16.12 19.47
N LEU A 179 4.23 15.43 19.72
CA LEU A 179 2.89 16.03 19.59
C LEU A 179 2.73 17.25 20.52
N LYS A 180 3.29 17.19 21.74
CA LYS A 180 3.30 18.31 22.68
C LYS A 180 4.15 19.49 22.16
N GLU A 181 5.35 19.21 21.66
CA GLU A 181 6.28 20.23 21.14
C GLU A 181 5.76 20.93 19.88
N THR A 182 5.15 20.16 18.97
CA THR A 182 4.56 20.64 17.71
C THR A 182 3.20 21.31 17.90
N GLY A 183 2.67 21.29 19.13
CA GLY A 183 1.40 21.94 19.48
C GLY A 183 0.16 21.28 18.86
N VAL A 184 0.27 20.02 18.44
CA VAL A 184 -0.86 19.24 17.90
C VAL A 184 -1.88 18.99 19.03
N LYS A 185 -3.16 19.27 18.77
CA LYS A 185 -4.26 19.21 19.76
C LYS A 185 -5.49 18.54 19.16
N ASN A 186 -6.42 18.15 20.04
CA ASN A 186 -7.72 17.57 19.71
C ASN A 186 -7.61 16.24 18.96
N TYR A 187 -6.65 15.40 19.38
CA TYR A 187 -6.45 14.06 18.87
C TYR A 187 -6.96 13.01 19.88
N PRO A 188 -7.35 11.79 19.45
CA PRO A 188 -7.39 11.31 18.05
C PRO A 188 -8.40 12.03 17.15
N PHE A 189 -8.09 12.13 15.86
CA PHE A 189 -8.88 12.80 14.83
C PHE A 189 -9.96 11.91 14.20
N VAL A 190 -9.70 10.61 14.12
CA VAL A 190 -10.66 9.62 13.63
C VAL A 190 -11.63 9.25 14.75
N LYS A 191 -12.92 9.43 14.48
CA LYS A 191 -13.96 9.03 15.41
C LYS A 191 -14.10 7.50 15.42
N ALA A 192 -13.63 6.88 16.50
CA ALA A 192 -13.76 5.46 16.79
C ALA A 192 -14.23 5.24 18.24
N ALA A 193 -14.83 4.08 18.52
CA ALA A 193 -15.26 3.70 19.86
C ALA A 193 -14.27 2.69 20.48
N PRO A 194 -14.10 2.66 21.81
CA PRO A 194 -13.34 1.60 22.47
C PRO A 194 -13.90 0.21 22.12
N HIS A 195 -13.01 -0.74 21.89
CA HIS A 195 -13.38 -2.13 21.60
C HIS A 195 -13.17 -3.01 22.84
N PRO A 196 -14.07 -3.99 23.12
CA PRO A 196 -13.95 -4.85 24.30
C PRO A 196 -12.72 -5.78 24.27
N ALA A 197 -12.13 -6.01 23.10
CA ALA A 197 -10.96 -6.87 22.92
C ALA A 197 -9.81 -6.13 22.21
N PRO A 198 -9.08 -5.25 22.91
CA PRO A 198 -7.93 -4.54 22.35
C PRO A 198 -6.79 -5.49 21.97
N GLY A 199 -6.03 -5.16 20.93
CA GLY A 199 -4.89 -5.97 20.46
C GLY A 199 -5.26 -7.19 19.63
N THR A 200 -6.56 -7.42 19.40
CA THR A 200 -7.09 -8.38 18.43
C THR A 200 -7.02 -7.84 17.01
N GLU A 201 -7.16 -8.69 15.99
CA GLU A 201 -7.22 -8.25 14.59
C GLU A 201 -8.36 -7.23 14.35
N GLU A 202 -9.48 -7.35 15.05
CA GLU A 202 -10.65 -6.46 14.87
C GLU A 202 -10.43 -5.05 15.40
N ALA A 203 -9.57 -4.90 16.41
CA ALA A 203 -9.22 -3.62 17.01
C ALA A 203 -7.78 -3.64 17.53
N PRO A 204 -6.77 -3.61 16.65
CA PRO A 204 -5.37 -3.72 17.05
C PRO A 204 -4.99 -2.65 18.07
N LEU A 205 -5.44 -1.41 17.83
CA LEU A 205 -5.21 -0.24 18.69
C LEU A 205 -6.25 -0.08 19.82
N GLY A 206 -7.13 -1.07 20.02
CA GLY A 206 -8.16 -1.04 21.05
C GLY A 206 -9.37 -0.15 20.76
N VAL A 207 -9.47 0.38 19.54
CA VAL A 207 -10.60 1.16 19.06
C VAL A 207 -11.10 0.62 17.72
N ARG A 208 -12.37 0.88 17.43
CA ARG A 208 -12.99 0.48 16.19
C ARG A 208 -13.88 1.58 15.61
N VAL A 209 -13.73 1.83 14.31
CA VAL A 209 -14.64 2.66 13.53
C VAL A 209 -16.01 2.00 13.49
N ASP A 210 -17.06 2.80 13.34
CA ASP A 210 -18.43 2.32 13.16
C ASP A 210 -18.52 1.21 12.09
N ASN A 211 -19.12 0.07 12.45
CA ASN A 211 -19.17 -1.11 11.59
C ASN A 211 -19.95 -0.88 10.29
N THR A 212 -20.98 -0.03 10.30
CA THR A 212 -21.71 0.32 9.08
C THR A 212 -20.80 1.07 8.12
N LYS A 213 -20.00 2.03 8.60
CA LYS A 213 -19.02 2.73 7.76
C LYS A 213 -17.94 1.82 7.18
N LEU A 214 -17.46 0.85 7.96
CA LEU A 214 -16.50 -0.15 7.48
C LEU A 214 -17.12 -1.04 6.40
N ALA A 215 -18.36 -1.49 6.59
CA ALA A 215 -19.09 -2.27 5.60
C ALA A 215 -19.36 -1.48 4.31
N ASP A 216 -19.77 -0.20 4.43
CA ASP A 216 -19.98 0.69 3.29
C ASP A 216 -18.69 0.92 2.50
N MET A 217 -17.55 1.10 3.21
CA MET A 217 -16.24 1.21 2.57
C MET A 217 -15.88 -0.08 1.82
N ASN A 218 -16.07 -1.24 2.43
CA ASN A 218 -15.80 -2.52 1.77
C ASN A 218 -16.66 -2.71 0.52
N ALA A 219 -17.96 -2.41 0.60
CA ALA A 219 -18.86 -2.47 -0.54
C ALA A 219 -18.40 -1.52 -1.67
N TYR A 220 -17.93 -0.33 -1.31
CA TYR A 220 -17.33 0.59 -2.26
C TYR A 220 -16.07 -0.01 -2.92
N LEU A 221 -15.09 -0.49 -2.15
CA LEU A 221 -13.85 -1.08 -2.68
C LEU A 221 -14.10 -2.33 -3.55
N PHE A 222 -15.11 -3.13 -3.22
CA PHE A 222 -15.55 -4.27 -4.05
C PHE A 222 -16.18 -3.83 -5.37
N SER A 223 -16.86 -2.69 -5.39
CA SER A 223 -17.49 -2.13 -6.60
C SER A 223 -16.50 -1.50 -7.57
N LEU A 224 -15.27 -1.20 -7.12
CA LEU A 224 -14.24 -0.57 -7.94
C LEU A 224 -13.70 -1.58 -8.95
N GLU A 225 -13.83 -1.23 -10.23
CA GLU A 225 -13.40 -2.06 -11.35
C GLU A 225 -11.89 -1.94 -11.58
N ALA A 226 -11.27 -3.05 -11.95
CA ALA A 226 -9.90 -3.05 -12.44
C ALA A 226 -9.84 -2.43 -13.85
N PRO A 227 -8.76 -1.73 -14.21
CA PRO A 227 -8.59 -1.23 -15.57
C PRO A 227 -8.42 -2.39 -16.55
N ALA A 228 -8.76 -2.15 -17.81
CA ALA A 228 -8.56 -3.13 -18.86
C ALA A 228 -7.05 -3.36 -19.11
N GLY A 229 -6.71 -4.61 -19.43
CA GLY A 229 -5.38 -4.97 -19.90
C GLY A 229 -5.12 -4.37 -21.29
N THR A 230 -3.87 -4.45 -21.74
CA THR A 230 -3.48 -3.98 -23.07
C THR A 230 -3.93 -4.96 -24.15
N ASP A 231 -4.42 -4.45 -25.29
CA ASP A 231 -4.76 -5.23 -26.49
C ASP A 231 -3.51 -5.67 -27.28
N GLY A 232 -2.48 -6.16 -26.57
CA GLY A 232 -1.16 -6.51 -27.12
C GLY A 232 -1.22 -7.54 -28.26
N ASN A 233 -0.06 -7.99 -28.72
CA ASN A 233 0.00 -8.96 -29.83
C ASN A 233 -0.74 -10.25 -29.45
N ALA A 234 -1.94 -10.48 -30.01
CA ALA A 234 -2.81 -11.58 -29.59
C ALA A 234 -2.15 -12.97 -29.70
N PRO A 235 -1.41 -13.31 -30.78
CA PRO A 235 -0.57 -14.50 -30.80
C PRO A 235 0.46 -14.59 -29.67
N ALA A 236 1.15 -13.49 -29.34
CA ALA A 236 2.12 -13.45 -28.24
C ALA A 236 1.45 -13.64 -26.87
N VAL A 237 0.32 -12.96 -26.63
CA VAL A 237 -0.52 -13.13 -25.43
C VAL A 237 -0.96 -14.58 -25.27
N ALA A 238 -1.37 -15.25 -26.35
CA ALA A 238 -1.76 -16.65 -26.32
C ALA A 238 -0.59 -17.57 -25.95
N ARG A 239 0.60 -17.34 -26.53
CA ARG A 239 1.82 -18.10 -26.18
C ARG A 239 2.26 -17.85 -24.74
N GLY A 240 2.26 -16.60 -24.29
CA GLY A 240 2.61 -16.21 -22.92
C GLY A 240 1.65 -16.80 -21.89
N ARG A 241 0.35 -16.85 -22.20
CA ARG A 241 -0.66 -17.51 -21.35
C ARG A 241 -0.38 -19.00 -21.19
N GLU A 242 -0.02 -19.68 -22.27
CA GLU A 242 0.32 -21.11 -22.21
C GLU A 242 1.64 -21.34 -21.46
N LEU A 243 2.61 -20.47 -21.68
CA LEU A 243 3.87 -20.50 -20.94
C LEU A 243 3.62 -20.34 -19.44
N PHE A 244 2.74 -19.43 -19.03
CA PHE A 244 2.43 -19.16 -17.62
C PHE A 244 1.89 -20.40 -16.90
N ARG A 245 1.11 -21.23 -17.61
CA ARG A 245 0.60 -22.50 -17.10
C ARG A 245 1.68 -23.57 -17.01
N SER A 246 2.55 -23.64 -18.01
CA SER A 246 3.52 -24.72 -18.14
C SER A 246 4.77 -24.55 -17.28
N VAL A 247 5.17 -23.32 -16.95
CA VAL A 247 6.40 -23.03 -16.19
C VAL A 247 6.18 -22.87 -14.68
N GLY A 248 4.98 -23.21 -14.19
CA GLY A 248 4.68 -23.27 -12.76
C GLY A 248 4.23 -21.96 -12.12
N CYS A 249 4.00 -20.87 -12.87
CA CYS A 249 3.44 -19.63 -12.31
C CYS A 249 2.08 -19.87 -11.64
N THR A 250 1.33 -20.87 -12.13
CA THR A 250 0.03 -21.27 -11.58
C THR A 250 0.09 -21.97 -10.22
N ALA A 251 1.28 -22.24 -9.68
CA ALA A 251 1.42 -22.70 -8.30
C ALA A 251 1.03 -21.62 -7.28
N CYS A 252 1.08 -20.34 -7.67
CA CYS A 252 0.80 -19.20 -6.80
C CYS A 252 -0.17 -18.20 -7.42
N HIS A 253 -0.14 -18.03 -8.74
CA HIS A 253 -0.95 -17.01 -9.43
C HIS A 253 -2.01 -17.61 -10.33
N ASN A 254 -3.14 -16.92 -10.50
CA ASN A 254 -4.18 -17.37 -11.42
C ASN A 254 -3.93 -16.87 -12.84
N VAL A 255 -4.38 -17.62 -13.85
CA VAL A 255 -4.46 -17.15 -15.24
C VAL A 255 -5.71 -16.29 -15.46
N ASP A 256 -6.78 -16.58 -14.72
CA ASP A 256 -8.04 -15.85 -14.74
C ASP A 256 -8.09 -14.88 -13.56
N GLN A 257 -7.97 -13.58 -13.83
CA GLN A 257 -7.98 -12.55 -12.79
C GLN A 257 -9.39 -12.21 -12.31
N SER A 258 -10.44 -12.86 -12.82
CA SER A 258 -11.78 -12.75 -12.25
C SER A 258 -11.96 -13.62 -11.00
N LYS A 259 -10.93 -14.39 -10.62
CA LYS A 259 -10.94 -15.33 -9.48
C LYS A 259 -10.15 -14.77 -8.32
N LEU A 260 -10.56 -15.15 -7.11
CA LEU A 260 -9.83 -14.89 -5.88
C LEU A 260 -8.39 -15.38 -6.01
N VAL A 261 -7.44 -14.55 -5.59
CA VAL A 261 -6.06 -15.00 -5.38
C VAL A 261 -6.05 -16.08 -4.28
N PRO A 262 -5.14 -17.06 -4.34
CA PRO A 262 -4.99 -18.02 -3.26
C PRO A 262 -4.73 -17.32 -1.91
N GLY A 263 -5.45 -17.76 -0.87
CA GLY A 263 -5.47 -17.07 0.42
C GLY A 263 -4.32 -17.38 1.38
N PHE A 264 -3.19 -17.89 0.88
CA PHE A 264 -2.04 -18.24 1.70
C PHE A 264 -0.95 -17.17 1.62
N VAL A 265 -0.11 -17.11 2.65
CA VAL A 265 1.11 -16.29 2.66
C VAL A 265 2.25 -17.12 2.07
N VAL A 266 2.92 -16.61 1.05
CA VAL A 266 4.06 -17.31 0.45
C VAL A 266 5.27 -17.14 1.38
N PRO A 267 5.89 -18.22 1.90
CA PRO A 267 7.02 -18.11 2.83
C PRO A 267 8.18 -17.29 2.25
N MET A 268 8.82 -16.45 3.09
CA MET A 268 9.89 -15.55 2.63
C MET A 268 11.00 -16.29 1.88
N LYS A 269 11.48 -17.43 2.37
CA LYS A 269 12.55 -18.21 1.72
C LYS A 269 12.17 -18.74 0.32
N THR A 270 10.88 -18.88 0.02
CA THR A 270 10.38 -19.29 -1.30
C THR A 270 10.44 -18.13 -2.29
N ILE A 271 10.01 -16.95 -1.88
CA ILE A 271 9.99 -15.75 -2.74
C ILE A 271 11.31 -14.99 -2.72
N PHE A 272 12.16 -15.20 -1.73
CA PHE A 272 13.47 -14.58 -1.62
C PHE A 272 14.46 -15.62 -1.07
N PRO A 273 15.01 -16.51 -1.90
CA PRO A 273 15.97 -17.52 -1.47
C PRO A 273 17.25 -16.93 -0.84
N GLY A 274 17.57 -15.67 -1.17
CA GLY A 274 18.63 -14.89 -0.53
C GLY A 274 18.33 -14.37 0.88
N ASP A 275 17.09 -14.54 1.40
CA ASP A 275 16.71 -14.19 2.77
C ASP A 275 17.58 -14.97 3.75
N ASN A 276 18.56 -14.29 4.35
CA ASN A 276 19.49 -14.83 5.33
C ASN A 276 19.45 -13.94 6.57
N PRO A 277 18.30 -13.90 7.26
CA PRO A 277 18.06 -12.86 8.21
C PRO A 277 18.77 -13.14 9.52
N VAL A 278 19.18 -12.08 10.20
CA VAL A 278 19.74 -12.12 11.55
C VAL A 278 18.66 -11.76 12.56
N VAL A 279 18.67 -12.41 13.73
CA VAL A 279 17.75 -12.07 14.83
C VAL A 279 18.23 -10.79 15.49
N LEU A 280 17.39 -9.76 15.50
CA LEU A 280 17.64 -8.48 16.14
C LEU A 280 17.06 -8.43 17.56
N ALA A 281 15.86 -9.00 17.76
CA ALA A 281 15.21 -9.07 19.06
C ALA A 281 14.25 -10.29 19.16
N PRO A 282 14.12 -10.92 20.34
CA PRO A 282 13.10 -11.94 20.56
C PRO A 282 11.70 -11.31 20.65
N ARG A 283 10.66 -12.10 20.35
CA ARG A 283 9.25 -11.73 20.57
C ARG A 283 8.47 -12.93 21.11
N GLU A 284 7.37 -12.64 21.79
CA GLU A 284 6.47 -13.66 22.31
C GLU A 284 5.65 -14.30 21.17
N PRO A 285 5.52 -15.64 21.14
CA PRO A 285 4.63 -16.32 20.21
C PRO A 285 3.19 -15.77 20.26
N PRO A 286 2.48 -15.69 19.14
CA PRO A 286 2.79 -16.31 17.84
C PRO A 286 3.76 -15.51 16.97
N LEU A 287 4.24 -14.34 17.42
CA LEU A 287 5.16 -13.52 16.63
C LEU A 287 6.49 -14.25 16.42
N ASN A 288 7.01 -14.20 15.20
CA ASN A 288 8.41 -14.58 14.98
C ASN A 288 9.34 -13.53 15.63
N PRO A 289 10.61 -13.86 15.91
CA PRO A 289 11.59 -12.84 16.30
C PRO A 289 11.67 -11.70 15.29
N VAL A 290 12.08 -10.51 15.75
CA VAL A 290 12.43 -9.40 14.86
C VAL A 290 13.68 -9.81 14.09
N VAL A 291 13.57 -9.91 12.77
CA VAL A 291 14.61 -10.46 11.91
C VAL A 291 14.76 -9.61 10.64
N ASP A 292 16.01 -9.40 10.21
CA ASP A 292 16.38 -8.54 9.08
C ASP A 292 17.48 -9.19 8.24
N THR A 293 17.41 -9.12 6.92
CA THR A 293 18.49 -9.54 6.01
C THR A 293 19.44 -8.37 5.75
N PRO A 294 20.66 -8.37 6.32
CA PRO A 294 21.53 -7.20 6.25
C PRO A 294 21.87 -6.79 4.82
N GLY A 295 21.70 -5.49 4.53
CA GLY A 295 22.03 -4.91 3.22
C GLY A 295 21.00 -5.19 2.13
N ASN A 296 19.83 -5.72 2.50
CA ASN A 296 18.66 -5.79 1.64
C ASN A 296 17.57 -4.83 2.13
N ILE A 297 16.59 -4.52 1.27
CA ILE A 297 15.42 -3.69 1.60
C ILE A 297 14.10 -4.37 1.27
N PHE A 298 14.16 -5.54 0.63
CA PHE A 298 12.99 -6.30 0.22
C PHE A 298 12.23 -6.82 1.44
N ASP A 299 12.92 -7.17 2.51
CA ASP A 299 12.31 -7.76 3.68
C ASP A 299 12.03 -6.77 4.81
N ASP A 300 12.43 -5.49 4.65
CA ASP A 300 12.22 -4.39 5.62
C ASP A 300 10.77 -4.34 6.12
N LYS A 301 9.81 -4.36 5.18
CA LYS A 301 8.37 -4.36 5.48
C LYS A 301 7.90 -5.51 6.36
N MET A 302 8.65 -6.60 6.38
CA MET A 302 8.28 -7.86 7.03
C MET A 302 9.06 -8.10 8.34
N ILE A 303 9.85 -7.12 8.79
CA ILE A 303 10.69 -7.23 9.98
C ILE A 303 9.84 -7.26 11.25
N ILE A 304 8.90 -6.33 11.39
CA ILE A 304 8.05 -6.19 12.58
C ILE A 304 6.60 -6.62 12.28
N VAL A 305 5.95 -5.96 11.32
CA VAL A 305 4.56 -6.22 10.96
C VAL A 305 4.50 -7.29 9.88
N ASN A 306 4.01 -8.48 10.23
CA ASN A 306 3.85 -9.59 9.27
C ASN A 306 2.76 -10.57 9.72
N ALA A 307 2.45 -11.58 8.89
CA ALA A 307 1.38 -12.55 9.16
C ALA A 307 1.58 -13.44 10.40
N THR A 308 2.71 -13.36 11.11
CA THR A 308 2.85 -14.03 12.42
C THR A 308 1.97 -13.41 13.49
N LEU A 309 1.47 -12.17 13.29
CA LEU A 309 0.41 -11.55 14.11
C LEU A 309 -0.86 -12.43 14.25
N ARG A 310 -1.01 -13.37 13.33
CA ARG A 310 -2.16 -14.24 13.12
C ARG A 310 -1.81 -15.73 13.25
N GLY A 311 -0.55 -16.03 13.61
CA GLY A 311 -0.02 -17.39 13.67
C GLY A 311 0.43 -17.97 12.33
N GLU A 312 0.48 -17.17 11.26
CA GLU A 312 0.98 -17.61 9.96
C GLU A 312 2.50 -17.37 9.82
N VAL A 313 3.08 -17.82 8.71
CA VAL A 313 4.51 -17.64 8.43
C VAL A 313 4.86 -16.22 7.99
N ARG A 314 6.10 -15.77 8.25
CA ARG A 314 6.66 -14.56 7.62
C ARG A 314 6.77 -14.76 6.11
N GLY A 315 6.26 -13.81 5.33
CA GLY A 315 6.20 -13.91 3.89
C GLY A 315 5.39 -12.79 3.26
N THR A 316 4.85 -13.04 2.06
CA THR A 316 4.06 -12.05 1.31
C THR A 316 2.71 -12.64 0.90
N ALA A 317 1.64 -11.86 1.05
CA ALA A 317 0.33 -12.20 0.50
C ALA A 317 0.35 -12.07 -1.03
N LEU A 318 -0.45 -12.89 -1.72
CA LEU A 318 -0.43 -12.90 -3.19
C LEU A 318 -1.08 -11.62 -3.75
N PRO A 319 -0.36 -10.85 -4.59
CA PRO A 319 -0.94 -9.67 -5.24
C PRO A 319 -1.87 -10.09 -6.37
N LEU A 320 -2.87 -9.24 -6.64
CA LEU A 320 -3.63 -9.30 -7.89
C LEU A 320 -2.69 -9.01 -9.07
N LEU A 321 -2.71 -9.84 -10.10
CA LEU A 321 -1.98 -9.58 -11.35
C LEU A 321 -2.81 -8.71 -12.30
N LEU A 322 -3.28 -7.57 -11.79
CA LEU A 322 -4.11 -6.59 -12.49
C LEU A 322 -3.38 -5.23 -12.54
N ASP A 323 -3.71 -4.42 -13.54
CA ASP A 323 -3.11 -3.07 -13.75
C ASP A 323 -1.58 -3.07 -13.94
N LEU A 324 -0.99 -4.22 -14.30
CA LEU A 324 0.47 -4.37 -14.48
C LEU A 324 1.02 -3.50 -15.61
N ALA A 325 0.18 -3.14 -16.58
CA ALA A 325 0.59 -2.29 -17.71
C ALA A 325 0.85 -0.82 -17.31
N ARG A 326 0.16 -0.30 -16.29
CA ARG A 326 0.41 1.05 -15.76
C ARG A 326 1.54 1.09 -14.74
N LYS A 327 1.88 -0.04 -14.13
CA LYS A 327 2.87 -0.13 -13.05
C LYS A 327 4.30 0.11 -13.61
N PRO A 328 5.03 1.15 -13.15
CA PRO A 328 6.33 1.53 -13.73
C PRO A 328 7.52 0.78 -13.13
N VAL A 329 7.33 0.13 -11.98
CA VAL A 329 8.32 -0.60 -11.19
C VAL A 329 7.59 -1.74 -10.49
N PHE A 330 8.27 -2.85 -10.22
CA PHE A 330 7.71 -4.12 -9.76
C PHE A 330 8.34 -4.53 -8.43
N LEU A 331 7.67 -5.51 -7.80
CA LEU A 331 7.80 -5.86 -6.38
C LEU A 331 7.26 -4.73 -5.47
N HIS A 332 7.21 -4.99 -4.17
CA HIS A 332 6.69 -4.04 -3.17
C HIS A 332 7.75 -2.98 -2.80
N ASP A 333 9.04 -3.31 -2.96
CA ASP A 333 10.19 -2.45 -2.68
C ASP A 333 10.68 -1.61 -3.89
N ASN A 334 10.00 -1.68 -5.04
CA ASN A 334 10.37 -1.02 -6.29
C ASN A 334 11.76 -1.41 -6.86
N SER A 335 12.31 -2.56 -6.47
CA SER A 335 13.64 -2.99 -6.90
C SER A 335 13.73 -3.45 -8.37
N VAL A 336 12.59 -3.64 -9.06
CA VAL A 336 12.56 -4.20 -10.42
C VAL A 336 11.90 -3.23 -11.40
N PRO A 337 12.60 -2.70 -12.42
CA PRO A 337 12.05 -1.61 -13.23
C PRO A 337 11.12 -2.05 -14.38
N THR A 338 11.11 -3.34 -14.77
CA THR A 338 10.27 -3.83 -15.87
C THR A 338 9.82 -5.27 -15.63
N LEU A 339 8.71 -5.69 -16.28
CA LEU A 339 8.30 -7.09 -16.30
C LEU A 339 9.35 -8.01 -16.94
N ASP A 340 10.08 -7.55 -17.97
CA ASP A 340 11.17 -8.35 -18.54
C ASP A 340 12.28 -8.57 -17.51
N ASN A 341 12.70 -7.52 -16.80
CA ASN A 341 13.70 -7.64 -15.74
C ASN A 341 13.23 -8.56 -14.61
N LEU A 342 11.94 -8.50 -14.22
CA LEU A 342 11.36 -9.41 -13.23
C LEU A 342 11.57 -10.88 -13.58
N LEU A 343 11.46 -11.21 -14.87
CA LEU A 343 11.54 -12.56 -15.42
C LEU A 343 12.94 -12.94 -15.90
N ASN A 344 13.93 -12.04 -15.80
CA ASN A 344 15.26 -12.22 -16.37
C ASN A 344 16.23 -12.89 -15.34
N PRO A 345 16.84 -14.04 -15.68
CA PRO A 345 17.75 -14.73 -14.78
C PRO A 345 19.03 -13.97 -14.44
N ALA A 346 19.36 -12.90 -15.17
CA ALA A 346 20.49 -12.01 -14.84
C ALA A 346 20.37 -11.36 -13.45
N ARG A 347 19.17 -11.31 -12.86
CA ARG A 347 18.97 -10.86 -11.47
C ARG A 347 19.55 -11.83 -10.43
N GLY A 348 19.81 -13.08 -10.80
CA GLY A 348 20.42 -14.10 -9.93
C GLY A 348 19.40 -14.91 -9.13
N ALA A 349 19.77 -16.14 -8.79
CA ALA A 349 18.89 -17.12 -8.14
C ALA A 349 18.52 -16.76 -6.69
N THR A 350 19.28 -15.87 -6.05
CA THR A 350 19.03 -15.40 -4.68
C THR A 350 18.23 -14.11 -4.63
N ALA A 351 17.96 -13.46 -5.76
CA ALA A 351 17.19 -12.22 -5.78
C ALA A 351 15.71 -12.49 -5.41
N PRO A 352 14.99 -11.45 -4.95
CA PRO A 352 13.55 -11.58 -4.72
C PRO A 352 12.78 -11.91 -5.99
N HIS A 353 11.79 -12.77 -5.86
CA HIS A 353 10.96 -13.37 -6.90
C HIS A 353 11.78 -14.00 -8.05
N PRO A 354 12.61 -15.03 -7.79
CA PRO A 354 13.55 -15.57 -8.79
C PRO A 354 12.90 -16.60 -9.73
N PHE A 355 11.73 -16.29 -10.27
CA PHE A 355 10.99 -17.13 -11.21
C PHE A 355 11.24 -16.61 -12.62
N TYR A 356 12.20 -17.23 -13.31
CA TYR A 356 12.78 -16.70 -14.53
C TYR A 356 12.45 -17.52 -15.79
N LEU A 357 12.58 -16.85 -16.93
CA LEU A 357 12.55 -17.46 -18.26
C LEU A 357 13.84 -17.08 -18.97
N SER A 358 14.69 -18.05 -19.28
CA SER A 358 16.00 -17.78 -19.89
C SER A 358 15.89 -17.30 -21.34
N ASP A 359 14.90 -17.79 -22.08
CA ASP A 359 14.65 -17.40 -23.46
C ASP A 359 13.99 -16.01 -23.54
N THR A 360 14.61 -15.10 -24.30
CA THR A 360 14.15 -13.72 -24.46
C THR A 360 12.81 -13.61 -25.22
N ALA A 361 12.56 -14.47 -26.20
CA ALA A 361 11.28 -14.48 -26.91
C ALA A 361 10.16 -14.99 -26.00
N GLN A 362 10.43 -16.02 -25.19
CA GLN A 362 9.49 -16.49 -24.17
C GLN A 362 9.19 -15.41 -23.11
N ARG A 363 10.19 -14.66 -22.65
CA ARG A 363 9.97 -13.49 -21.78
C ARG A 363 9.09 -12.45 -22.46
N ALA A 364 9.36 -12.11 -23.71
CA ALA A 364 8.55 -11.14 -24.44
C ALA A 364 7.08 -11.58 -24.54
N ASP A 365 6.82 -12.84 -24.87
CA ASP A 365 5.46 -13.40 -24.89
C ASP A 365 4.79 -13.37 -23.50
N MET A 366 5.53 -13.70 -22.43
CA MET A 366 5.06 -13.61 -21.06
C MET A 366 4.71 -12.17 -20.66
N VAL A 367 5.55 -11.20 -21.02
CA VAL A 367 5.31 -9.77 -20.75
C VAL A 367 4.05 -9.28 -21.44
N GLU A 368 3.84 -9.65 -22.70
CA GLU A 368 2.59 -9.33 -23.43
C GLU A 368 1.38 -9.93 -22.73
N PHE A 369 1.46 -11.20 -22.30
CA PHE A 369 0.39 -11.85 -21.55
C PHE A 369 0.10 -11.13 -20.22
N LEU A 370 1.12 -10.84 -19.40
CA LEU A 370 0.95 -10.18 -18.10
C LEU A 370 0.33 -8.78 -18.23
N ARG A 371 0.68 -8.01 -19.27
CA ARG A 371 0.08 -6.70 -19.54
C ARG A 371 -1.37 -6.79 -20.03
N SER A 372 -1.74 -7.90 -20.66
CA SER A 372 -3.10 -8.16 -21.14
C SER A 372 -4.07 -8.61 -20.04
N LEU A 373 -3.57 -8.91 -18.83
CA LEU A 373 -4.40 -9.42 -17.74
C LEU A 373 -5.45 -8.40 -17.30
N ASP A 374 -6.70 -8.84 -17.31
CA ASP A 374 -7.86 -8.13 -16.77
C ASP A 374 -8.91 -9.12 -16.24
N THR A 375 -10.04 -8.60 -15.79
CA THR A 375 -11.15 -9.41 -15.23
C THR A 375 -12.21 -9.80 -16.27
N GLY A 376 -11.99 -9.53 -17.56
CA GLY A 376 -12.91 -9.86 -18.67
C GLY A 376 -14.21 -9.03 -18.75
N SER A 377 -14.62 -8.33 -17.68
CA SER A 377 -15.77 -7.42 -17.67
C SER A 377 -15.59 -6.21 -18.63
N SER A 378 -14.34 -5.83 -18.86
CA SER A 378 -13.86 -4.83 -19.82
C SER A 378 -14.19 -5.21 -21.27
N ASN A 379 -13.94 -6.46 -21.66
CA ASN A 379 -14.14 -6.96 -23.02
C ASN A 379 -15.63 -7.06 -23.39
N GLN A 380 -16.50 -7.45 -22.45
CA GLN A 380 -17.94 -7.45 -22.68
C GLN A 380 -18.50 -6.04 -22.91
N ARG A 381 -17.97 -5.02 -22.23
CA ARG A 381 -18.34 -3.61 -22.45
C ARG A 381 -17.73 -3.00 -23.71
N ARG A 382 -16.49 -3.37 -24.10
CA ARG A 382 -15.91 -2.96 -25.39
C ARG A 382 -16.71 -3.51 -26.58
N GLN A 383 -17.17 -4.75 -26.49
CA GLN A 383 -18.08 -5.34 -27.49
C GLN A 383 -19.48 -4.72 -27.46
N ALA A 384 -19.94 -4.23 -26.30
CA ALA A 384 -21.20 -3.50 -26.21
C ALA A 384 -21.09 -2.07 -26.76
N ALA A 385 -19.94 -1.41 -26.60
CA ALA A 385 -19.68 -0.05 -27.10
C ALA A 385 -19.44 0.02 -28.62
N THR A 386 -19.10 -1.09 -29.27
CA THR A 386 -18.94 -1.18 -30.73
C THR A 386 -20.21 -1.60 -31.48
N LYS A 387 -21.30 -1.93 -30.78
CA LYS A 387 -22.61 -2.11 -31.42
C LYS A 387 -23.26 -0.73 -31.64
N PRO A 388 -23.62 -0.35 -32.88
CA PRO A 388 -24.36 0.88 -33.09
C PRO A 388 -25.72 0.74 -32.41
N GLN A 389 -26.00 1.59 -31.42
CA GLN A 389 -27.34 1.72 -30.86
C GLN A 389 -28.26 2.20 -31.98
N SER A 390 -29.20 1.36 -32.40
CA SER A 390 -30.33 1.81 -33.22
C SER A 390 -31.07 2.88 -32.43
N GLN A 391 -30.98 4.13 -32.88
CA GLN A 391 -31.75 5.24 -32.32
C GLN A 391 -33.24 4.96 -32.55
N SER A 392 -33.94 4.52 -31.52
CA SER A 392 -35.38 4.72 -31.41
C SER A 392 -35.59 6.07 -30.72
N SER A 393 -36.16 7.00 -31.48
CA SER A 393 -36.51 8.35 -31.04
C SER A 393 -37.62 8.29 -29.99
N GLY A 394 -37.24 8.27 -28.72
CA GLY A 394 -38.13 8.49 -27.58
C GLY A 394 -37.86 9.86 -26.97
N VAL A 395 -38.80 10.77 -27.10
CA VAL A 395 -38.78 12.09 -26.44
C VAL A 395 -38.84 11.90 -24.93
N PHE A 396 -37.82 12.35 -24.21
CA PHE A 396 -37.81 12.41 -22.75
C PHE A 396 -37.87 13.88 -22.29
N THR A 397 -38.96 14.21 -21.59
CA THR A 397 -39.19 15.47 -20.88
C THR A 397 -38.32 15.55 -19.62
N LEU A 398 -37.61 16.67 -19.42
CA LEU A 398 -36.83 16.95 -18.21
C LEU A 398 -37.77 17.20 -17.00
N GLY A 399 -37.66 16.37 -15.98
CA GLY A 399 -38.18 16.57 -14.62
C GLY A 399 -37.02 16.61 -13.62
N GLY A 400 -37.07 17.56 -12.68
CA GLY A 400 -35.94 18.08 -11.90
C GLY A 400 -35.12 17.07 -11.10
N PHE A 401 -33.81 17.32 -11.06
CA PHE A 401 -32.88 16.70 -10.12
C PHE A 401 -32.67 17.62 -8.90
N PHE A 402 -32.91 17.08 -7.71
CA PHE A 402 -32.50 17.68 -6.44
C PHE A 402 -30.98 17.48 -6.27
N ILE A 403 -30.25 18.58 -6.07
CA ILE A 403 -28.83 18.58 -5.70
C ILE A 403 -28.74 18.59 -4.17
N PHE A 404 -28.19 17.53 -3.58
CA PHE A 404 -27.65 17.58 -2.23
C PHE A 404 -26.22 18.14 -2.30
N SER A 405 -26.02 19.39 -1.85
CA SER A 405 -24.67 19.92 -1.60
C SER A 405 -24.23 19.51 -0.19
N ALA A 406 -23.19 18.69 -0.07
CA ALA A 406 -22.43 18.58 1.17
C ALA A 406 -21.46 19.78 1.23
N GLY A 407 -21.57 20.58 2.28
CA GLY A 407 -20.85 21.84 2.45
C GLY A 407 -19.34 21.68 2.47
N MET A 408 -18.66 22.43 1.61
CA MET A 408 -17.23 22.63 1.60
C MET A 408 -16.95 23.94 2.36
N VAL A 409 -16.35 23.88 3.55
CA VAL A 409 -15.93 25.08 4.29
C VAL A 409 -14.60 25.55 3.71
N TRP A 410 -14.62 26.66 2.98
CA TRP A 410 -13.44 27.42 2.59
C TRP A 410 -13.06 28.38 3.73
N LEU A 411 -11.84 28.27 4.27
CA LEU A 411 -11.27 29.28 5.15
C LEU A 411 -10.14 30.03 4.43
N LYS A 412 -10.33 31.34 4.29
CA LYS A 412 -9.36 32.31 3.72
C LYS A 412 -8.05 32.30 4.52
N LEU A 413 -6.92 32.06 3.86
CA LEU A 413 -5.59 32.33 4.42
C LEU A 413 -5.08 33.69 3.93
N LYS A 414 -4.99 34.64 4.87
CA LYS A 414 -4.22 35.87 4.71
C LYS A 414 -2.84 35.60 5.29
N ARG A 415 -1.80 35.62 4.45
CA ARG A 415 -0.40 35.51 4.88
C ARG A 415 0.01 36.87 5.44
N THR A 416 0.37 36.95 6.72
CA THR A 416 1.18 38.05 7.24
C THR A 416 2.58 37.52 7.48
N THR A 417 3.51 38.02 6.69
CA THR A 417 4.95 37.85 6.87
C THR A 417 5.40 38.55 8.15
N GLY A 418 6.18 37.84 8.97
CA GLY A 418 7.00 38.34 10.06
C GLY A 418 8.21 37.44 10.17
#